data_AF-A0AAV0PLZ3-F1
#
_entry.id   AF-A0AAV0PLZ3-F1
#
_cell.length_a   1.000
_cell.length_b   1.000
_cell.length_c   1.000
_cell.angle_alpha   90.00
_cell.angle_beta   90.00
_cell.angle_gamma   90.00
#
_symmetry.space_group_name_H-M   'P 1'
#
loop_
_entity.id
_entity.type
_entity.pdbx_description
1 polymer ?
#
loop_
_entity_poly.entity_id
_entity_poly.type
_entity_poly.pdbx_seq_one_letter_code
_entity_poly.pdbx_strand_id
1 'polypeptide(L)'
;MGDFNLALIIVAIVVCVIVFIFNVYLLVNYQHPDDKNQAYFPKFVVVLGLSVAVISILMLPADVANRQACRHAIYNGACNLTLPMKDLWIAVYIIDALLVFFIIPFAMFYYEGDQDKTVGKRIKSALMWVVTTAIVCALLLGILYGLVGKVDFTVRHLSSTTTNFPTSWSFSTSQPCIGNNARQCSAYLANAASEKTWTMQTTFPEYVVALATIAGSVLFSIFGGVGIACLPLGLIFSFIRRPKAVITRSQYIKEATELGKKARELKKAADSLHQEERGGAKGRKWRKNVKAVEKELHQLEEDVNLLEEMYPQGEKAETTWALTILGYLAKLVLGVLGLIVSVAWIVHIIIYLLIDPPLSPFLNEVFIKLDDVWGEVLVVVFVIQFCATAFGYYAQATAAQEIFGHTLQSLRGIKYLYKYNVFQIAFIVLAGLTFVYYTAFGWKRRKPSGRFQLSS
;
A
#
# COMPACT_ATOMS: atom_id res chain seq x y z
N MET A 1 0.50 36.00 2.29
CA MET A 1 0.86 35.19 1.11
C MET A 1 2.12 34.32 1.34
N GLY A 2 2.96 34.60 2.35
CA GLY A 2 4.06 33.70 2.75
C GLY A 2 3.67 32.67 3.85
N ASP A 3 2.56 32.89 4.56
CA ASP A 3 2.22 32.13 5.78
C ASP A 3 1.69 30.72 5.49
N PHE A 4 1.00 30.52 4.36
CA PHE A 4 0.41 29.22 3.99
C PHE A 4 1.48 28.17 3.64
N ASN A 5 2.56 28.57 2.95
CA ASN A 5 3.65 27.66 2.60
C ASN A 5 4.47 27.28 3.84
N LEU A 6 4.66 28.21 4.78
CA LEU A 6 5.30 27.94 6.07
C LEU A 6 4.46 26.96 6.91
N ALA A 7 3.14 27.19 6.97
CA ALA A 7 2.22 26.29 7.66
C ALA A 7 2.27 24.86 7.09
N LEU A 8 2.24 24.72 5.77
CA LEU A 8 2.30 23.41 5.11
C LEU A 8 3.63 22.68 5.36
N ILE A 9 4.75 23.42 5.38
CA ILE A 9 6.06 22.85 5.76
C ILE A 9 6.08 22.41 7.23
N ILE A 10 5.56 23.25 8.14
CA ILE A 10 5.49 22.92 9.58
C ILE A 10 4.63 21.68 9.80
N VAL A 11 3.45 21.62 9.17
CA VAL A 11 2.55 20.45 9.23
C VAL A 11 3.25 19.21 8.69
N ALA A 12 3.94 19.29 7.54
CA ALA A 12 4.67 18.15 6.99
C ALA A 12 5.76 17.64 7.96
N ILE A 13 6.52 18.54 8.59
CA ILE A 13 7.54 18.17 9.58
C ILE A 13 6.90 17.52 10.81
N VAL A 14 5.84 18.13 11.36
CA VAL A 14 5.13 17.61 12.55
C VAL A 14 4.56 16.22 12.26
N VAL A 15 3.92 16.03 11.10
CA VAL A 15 3.37 14.74 10.68
C VAL A 15 4.48 13.69 10.54
N CYS A 16 5.62 14.03 9.93
CA CYS A 16 6.78 13.12 9.84
C CYS A 16 7.31 12.70 11.22
N VAL A 17 7.37 13.63 12.18
CA VAL A 17 7.78 13.33 13.56
C VAL A 17 6.78 12.43 14.26
N ILE A 18 5.48 12.70 14.11
CA ILE A 18 4.41 11.87 14.68
C ILE A 18 4.47 10.45 14.12
N VAL A 19 4.66 10.30 12.80
CA VAL A 19 4.82 8.99 12.15
C VAL A 19 6.02 8.24 12.74
N PHE A 20 7.15 8.92 12.95
CA PHE A 20 8.32 8.28 13.55
C PHE A 20 8.05 7.82 14.98
N ILE A 21 7.44 8.66 15.83
CA ILE A 21 7.07 8.31 17.20
C ILE A 21 6.11 7.12 17.22
N PHE A 22 5.10 7.12 16.35
CA PHE A 22 4.14 6.03 16.24
C PHE A 22 4.81 4.71 15.83
N ASN A 23 5.75 4.74 14.88
CA ASN A 23 6.48 3.55 14.46
C ASN A 23 7.43 3.03 15.54
N VAL A 24 8.04 3.92 16.34
CA VAL A 24 8.81 3.51 17.53
C VAL A 24 7.88 2.85 18.56
N TYR A 25 6.70 3.41 18.81
CA TYR A 25 5.71 2.82 19.70
C TYR A 25 5.27 1.42 19.22
N LEU A 26 4.98 1.25 17.92
CA LEU A 26 4.67 -0.06 17.35
C LEU A 26 5.80 -1.07 17.57
N LEU A 27 7.05 -0.68 17.31
CA LEU A 27 8.20 -1.54 17.55
C LEU A 27 8.28 -1.97 19.02
N VAL A 28 8.12 -1.03 19.96
CA VAL A 28 8.20 -1.32 21.39
C VAL A 28 7.07 -2.24 21.87
N ASN A 29 5.88 -2.13 21.27
CA ASN A 29 4.72 -2.94 21.62
C ASN A 29 4.79 -4.36 21.04
N TYR A 30 5.31 -4.51 19.82
CA TYR A 30 5.35 -5.80 19.10
C TYR A 30 6.69 -6.54 19.18
N GLN A 31 7.72 -5.94 19.78
CA GLN A 31 9.00 -6.66 19.99
C GLN A 31 8.83 -7.83 20.98
N HIS A 32 9.50 -8.95 20.68
CA HIS A 32 9.56 -10.09 21.58
C HIS A 32 10.25 -9.69 22.91
N PRO A 33 9.77 -10.16 24.08
CA PRO A 33 10.37 -9.81 25.38
C PRO A 33 11.86 -10.15 25.49
N ASP A 34 12.30 -11.22 24.83
CA ASP A 34 13.71 -11.63 24.82
C ASP A 34 14.61 -10.72 23.99
N ASP A 35 14.04 -9.91 23.09
CA ASP A 35 14.78 -9.07 22.14
C ASP A 35 14.84 -7.59 22.57
N LYS A 36 14.33 -7.21 23.76
CA LYS A 36 14.17 -5.81 24.20
C LYS A 36 15.42 -4.94 24.07
N ASN A 37 16.59 -5.46 24.44
CA ASN A 37 17.86 -4.71 24.44
C ASN A 37 18.89 -5.22 23.42
N GLN A 38 18.47 -6.01 22.44
CA GLN A 38 19.34 -6.58 21.40
C GLN A 38 19.00 -6.00 20.01
N ALA A 39 19.93 -6.17 19.05
CA ALA A 39 19.74 -5.88 17.63
C ALA A 39 19.20 -4.46 17.29
N TYR A 40 19.86 -3.40 17.78
CA TYR A 40 19.48 -2.01 17.48
C TYR A 40 19.46 -1.66 15.98
N PHE A 41 20.36 -2.25 15.18
CA PHE A 41 20.44 -1.96 13.75
C PHE A 41 19.19 -2.44 12.97
N PRO A 42 18.78 -3.73 13.03
CA PRO A 42 17.52 -4.16 12.43
C PRO A 42 16.30 -3.39 12.93
N LYS A 43 16.25 -3.06 14.23
CA LYS A 43 15.17 -2.24 14.81
C LYS A 43 15.08 -0.85 14.17
N PHE A 44 16.21 -0.19 13.98
CA PHE A 44 16.27 1.10 13.29
C PHE A 44 15.78 0.99 11.83
N VAL A 45 16.21 -0.06 11.11
CA VAL A 45 15.78 -0.30 9.73
C VAL A 45 14.27 -0.54 9.64
N VAL A 46 13.67 -1.26 10.60
CA VAL A 46 12.21 -1.46 10.66
C VAL A 46 11.48 -0.14 10.87
N VAL A 47 11.90 0.67 11.85
CA VAL A 47 11.27 1.97 12.12
C VAL A 47 11.41 2.91 10.91
N LEU A 48 12.59 2.96 10.29
CA LEU A 48 12.84 3.76 9.10
C LEU A 48 11.97 3.30 7.92
N GLY A 49 11.95 2.00 7.63
CA GLY A 49 11.16 1.43 6.53
C GLY A 49 9.66 1.65 6.69
N LEU A 50 9.12 1.45 7.89
CA LEU A 50 7.72 1.76 8.17
C LEU A 50 7.43 3.26 8.06
N SER A 51 8.37 4.12 8.48
CA SER A 51 8.20 5.57 8.39
C SER A 51 8.18 6.06 6.95
N VAL A 52 9.12 5.61 6.11
CA VAL A 52 9.15 6.00 4.69
C VAL A 52 7.91 5.48 3.96
N ALA A 53 7.45 4.26 4.25
CA ALA A 53 6.23 3.72 3.65
C ALA A 53 4.98 4.56 4.00
N VAL A 54 4.84 4.97 5.27
CA VAL A 54 3.71 5.82 5.71
C VAL A 54 3.83 7.24 5.12
N ILE A 55 5.02 7.83 5.12
CA ILE A 55 5.27 9.16 4.54
C ILE A 55 4.93 9.17 3.05
N SER A 56 5.31 8.12 2.31
CA SER A 56 4.98 7.99 0.90
C SER A 56 3.47 8.08 0.66
N ILE A 57 2.65 7.48 1.53
CA ILE A 57 1.19 7.53 1.43
C ILE A 57 0.66 8.94 1.72
N LEU A 58 1.18 9.60 2.75
CA LEU A 58 0.77 10.96 3.14
C LEU A 58 1.26 12.04 2.17
N MET A 59 2.15 11.69 1.24
CA MET A 59 2.70 12.61 0.26
C MET A 59 1.68 13.02 -0.82
N LEU A 60 0.72 12.17 -1.16
CA LEU A 60 -0.31 12.49 -2.16
C LEU A 60 -1.25 13.63 -1.71
N PRO A 61 -1.89 13.57 -0.53
CA PRO A 61 -2.64 14.71 -0.01
C PRO A 61 -1.76 15.95 0.22
N ALA A 62 -0.49 15.78 0.61
CA ALA A 62 0.44 16.91 0.69
C ALA A 62 0.69 17.57 -0.68
N ASP A 63 0.81 16.79 -1.76
CA ASP A 63 0.97 17.27 -3.14
C ASP A 63 -0.30 18.02 -3.62
N VAL A 64 -1.49 17.52 -3.28
CA VAL A 64 -2.76 18.22 -3.56
C VAL A 64 -2.85 19.55 -2.83
N ALA A 65 -2.54 19.58 -1.53
CA ALA A 65 -2.53 20.81 -0.73
C ALA A 65 -1.49 21.81 -1.24
N ASN A 66 -0.30 21.34 -1.63
CA ASN A 66 0.77 22.16 -2.21
C ASN A 66 0.35 22.78 -3.55
N ARG A 67 -0.41 22.04 -4.38
CA ARG A 67 -1.02 22.59 -5.61
C ARG A 67 -2.08 23.63 -5.30
N GLN A 68 -2.96 23.38 -4.33
CA GLN A 68 -4.04 24.30 -3.97
C GLN A 68 -3.50 25.63 -3.44
N ALA A 69 -2.41 25.60 -2.67
CA ALA A 69 -1.65 26.79 -2.26
C ALA A 69 -1.26 27.68 -3.46
N CYS A 70 -0.93 27.04 -4.58
CA CYS A 70 -0.50 27.67 -5.82
C CYS A 70 -1.65 28.19 -6.70
N ARG A 71 -2.91 27.84 -6.42
CA ARG A 71 -4.06 28.16 -7.30
C ARG A 71 -4.35 29.66 -7.42
N HIS A 72 -3.96 30.45 -6.43
CA HIS A 72 -4.17 31.91 -6.38
C HIS A 72 -2.92 32.73 -6.74
N ALA A 73 -1.83 32.08 -7.18
CA ALA A 73 -0.63 32.76 -7.62
C ALA A 73 -0.83 33.38 -9.02
N ILE A 74 -0.82 34.72 -9.09
CA ILE A 74 -1.02 35.49 -10.34
C ILE A 74 0.23 35.45 -11.26
N TYR A 75 1.38 34.99 -10.73
CA TYR A 75 2.67 34.94 -11.43
C TYR A 75 3.33 33.56 -11.27
N ASN A 76 3.83 33.01 -12.40
CA ASN A 76 4.43 31.67 -12.50
C ASN A 76 5.58 31.39 -11.51
N GLY A 77 6.29 32.41 -11.02
CA GLY A 77 7.38 32.19 -10.06
C GLY A 77 7.01 32.32 -8.58
N ALA A 78 5.76 32.66 -8.23
CA ALA A 78 5.30 32.59 -6.83
C ALA A 78 5.11 31.13 -6.38
N CYS A 79 4.93 30.20 -7.33
CA CYS A 79 5.00 28.75 -7.09
C CYS A 79 6.42 28.20 -6.91
N ASN A 80 7.47 29.02 -7.05
CA ASN A 80 8.84 28.57 -6.76
C ASN A 80 9.15 28.57 -5.25
N LEU A 81 8.22 29.08 -4.41
CA LEU A 81 8.30 29.10 -2.95
C LEU A 81 7.49 27.95 -2.29
N THR A 82 6.91 27.06 -3.09
CA THR A 82 6.22 25.85 -2.61
C THR A 82 7.17 24.66 -2.57
N LEU A 83 6.79 23.57 -1.88
CA LEU A 83 7.61 22.37 -1.80
C LEU A 83 7.86 21.78 -3.20
N PRO A 84 9.11 21.41 -3.55
CA PRO A 84 9.45 20.81 -4.85
C PRO A 84 8.97 19.36 -4.89
N MET A 85 7.66 19.16 -5.08
CA MET A 85 7.03 17.83 -4.95
C MET A 85 7.58 16.80 -5.93
N LYS A 86 7.95 17.19 -7.16
CA LYS A 86 8.55 16.29 -8.14
C LYS A 86 9.87 15.69 -7.65
N ASP A 87 10.74 16.53 -7.12
CA ASP A 87 12.05 16.10 -6.60
C ASP A 87 11.88 15.28 -5.32
N LEU A 88 10.95 15.67 -4.45
CA LEU A 88 10.63 14.92 -3.24
C LEU A 88 10.08 13.52 -3.59
N TRP A 89 9.18 13.41 -4.57
CA TRP A 89 8.62 12.12 -4.99
C TRP A 89 9.73 11.20 -5.48
N ILE A 90 10.58 11.71 -6.39
CA ILE A 90 11.73 10.95 -6.90
C ILE A 90 12.67 10.54 -5.77
N ALA A 91 12.97 11.44 -4.82
CA ALA A 91 13.84 11.14 -3.68
C ALA A 91 13.27 10.04 -2.79
N VAL A 92 11.99 10.10 -2.43
CA VAL A 92 11.32 9.09 -1.61
C VAL A 92 11.30 7.74 -2.31
N TYR A 93 10.99 7.69 -3.61
CA TYR A 93 11.01 6.43 -4.36
C TYR A 93 12.40 5.82 -4.52
N ILE A 94 13.45 6.65 -4.66
CA ILE A 94 14.84 6.17 -4.65
C ILE A 94 15.17 5.59 -3.28
N ILE A 95 14.78 6.25 -2.19
CA ILE A 95 14.98 5.76 -0.82
C ILE A 95 14.24 4.42 -0.63
N ASP A 96 13.00 4.30 -1.09
CA ASP A 96 12.22 3.06 -1.05
C ASP A 96 12.92 1.93 -1.83
N ALA A 97 13.39 2.20 -3.04
CA ALA A 97 14.13 1.22 -3.82
C ALA A 97 15.41 0.78 -3.10
N LEU A 98 16.15 1.71 -2.50
CA LEU A 98 17.35 1.40 -1.72
C LEU A 98 17.03 0.56 -0.47
N LEU A 99 15.94 0.90 0.23
CA LEU A 99 15.47 0.16 1.40
C LEU A 99 15.10 -1.28 1.04
N VAL A 100 14.27 -1.46 0.01
CA VAL A 100 13.74 -2.77 -0.39
C VAL A 100 14.83 -3.67 -0.97
N PHE A 101 15.69 -3.18 -1.86
CA PHE A 101 16.65 -4.02 -2.57
C PHE A 101 17.98 -4.22 -1.83
N PHE A 102 18.36 -3.31 -0.92
CA PHE A 102 19.67 -3.34 -0.28
C PHE A 102 19.60 -3.36 1.24
N ILE A 103 18.97 -2.37 1.87
CA ILE A 103 19.07 -2.17 3.34
C ILE A 103 18.28 -3.24 4.11
N ILE A 104 17.05 -3.57 3.70
CA ILE A 104 16.21 -4.59 4.34
C ILE A 104 16.84 -5.98 4.17
N PRO A 105 17.25 -6.42 2.96
CA PRO A 105 17.97 -7.68 2.82
C PRO A 105 19.25 -7.73 3.64
N PHE A 106 20.02 -6.64 3.69
CA PHE A 106 21.21 -6.55 4.54
C PHE A 106 20.86 -6.76 6.02
N ALA A 107 19.84 -6.07 6.53
CA ALA A 107 19.40 -6.19 7.91
C ALA A 107 18.90 -7.60 8.24
N MET A 108 18.17 -8.23 7.31
CA MET A 108 17.70 -9.61 7.44
C MET A 108 18.87 -10.60 7.53
N PHE A 109 19.81 -10.57 6.57
CA PHE A 109 20.98 -11.45 6.60
C PHE A 109 21.92 -11.17 7.77
N TYR A 110 21.99 -9.92 8.23
CA TYR A 110 22.76 -9.55 9.41
C TYR A 110 22.14 -10.10 10.70
N TYR A 111 20.81 -10.08 10.82
CA TYR A 111 20.07 -10.61 11.96
C TYR A 111 20.07 -12.14 11.99
N GLU A 112 19.87 -12.79 10.84
CA GLU A 112 19.94 -14.25 10.69
C GLU A 112 21.35 -14.83 10.81
N GLY A 113 22.39 -13.97 10.75
CA GLY A 113 23.77 -14.39 10.91
C GLY A 113 24.04 -14.96 12.30
N ASP A 114 24.51 -16.22 12.36
CA ASP A 114 24.78 -16.96 13.60
C ASP A 114 25.31 -16.07 14.72
N GLN A 115 24.63 -16.10 15.87
CA GLN A 115 24.99 -15.33 17.05
C GLN A 115 26.37 -15.70 17.63
N ASP A 116 26.96 -16.81 17.17
CA ASP A 116 28.29 -17.27 17.58
C ASP A 116 29.43 -16.65 16.75
N LYS A 117 29.12 -15.97 15.63
CA LYS A 117 30.14 -15.33 14.77
C LYS A 117 30.46 -13.92 15.25
N THR A 118 31.73 -13.50 15.14
CA THR A 118 32.15 -12.12 15.40
C THR A 118 31.43 -11.14 14.48
N VAL A 119 31.15 -9.93 14.98
CA VAL A 119 30.39 -8.88 14.26
C VAL A 119 30.95 -8.64 12.84
N GLY A 120 32.27 -8.58 12.68
CA GLY A 120 32.91 -8.40 11.38
C GLY A 120 32.66 -9.55 10.39
N LYS A 121 32.60 -10.80 10.86
CA LYS A 121 32.28 -11.96 10.00
C LYS A 121 30.81 -11.92 9.56
N ARG A 122 29.90 -11.45 10.42
CA ARG A 122 28.48 -11.28 10.06
C ARG A 122 28.28 -10.18 9.02
N ILE A 123 28.91 -9.03 9.21
CA ILE A 123 28.88 -7.93 8.24
C ILE A 123 29.43 -8.38 6.89
N LYS A 124 30.58 -9.08 6.87
CA LYS A 124 31.15 -9.59 5.63
C LYS A 124 30.22 -10.60 4.94
N SER A 125 29.61 -11.51 5.69
CA SER A 125 28.66 -12.49 5.16
C SER A 125 27.43 -11.79 4.55
N ALA A 126 26.80 -10.89 5.31
CA ALA A 126 25.64 -10.13 4.85
C ALA A 126 25.97 -9.27 3.62
N LEU A 127 27.14 -8.61 3.61
CA LEU A 127 27.59 -7.79 2.49
C LEU A 127 27.81 -8.63 1.22
N MET A 128 28.39 -9.84 1.33
CA MET A 128 28.54 -10.71 0.16
C MET A 128 27.20 -11.10 -0.45
N TRP A 129 26.20 -11.41 0.38
CA TRP A 129 24.84 -11.69 -0.10
C TRP A 129 24.21 -10.48 -0.78
N VAL A 130 24.34 -9.29 -0.19
CA VAL A 130 23.80 -8.05 -0.76
C VAL A 130 24.49 -7.67 -2.07
N VAL A 131 25.82 -7.85 -2.18
CA VAL A 131 26.54 -7.62 -3.43
C VAL A 131 26.08 -8.61 -4.51
N THR A 132 25.86 -9.87 -4.14
CA THR A 132 25.36 -10.88 -5.08
C THR A 132 23.96 -10.53 -5.56
N THR A 133 23.04 -10.15 -4.67
CA THR A 133 21.68 -9.73 -5.06
C THR A 133 21.71 -8.44 -5.87
N ALA A 134 22.59 -7.49 -5.55
CA ALA A 134 22.79 -6.25 -6.31
C ALA A 134 23.22 -6.52 -7.75
N ILE A 135 24.19 -7.42 -7.96
CA ILE A 135 24.65 -7.80 -9.31
C ILE A 135 23.50 -8.42 -10.11
N VAL A 136 22.76 -9.36 -9.50
CA VAL A 136 21.61 -9.99 -10.15
C VAL A 136 20.54 -8.95 -10.51
N CYS A 137 20.20 -8.05 -9.58
CA CYS A 137 19.22 -6.98 -9.83
C CYS A 137 19.69 -6.00 -10.91
N ALA A 138 20.95 -5.59 -10.90
CA ALA A 138 21.51 -4.67 -11.88
C ALA A 138 21.54 -5.29 -13.28
N LEU A 139 21.92 -6.57 -13.41
CA LEU A 139 21.89 -7.29 -14.68
C LEU A 139 20.46 -7.42 -15.20
N LEU A 140 19.51 -7.83 -14.35
CA LEU A 140 18.10 -7.94 -14.74
C LEU A 140 17.52 -6.60 -15.17
N LEU A 141 17.69 -5.54 -14.37
CA LEU A 141 17.20 -4.21 -14.68
C LEU A 141 17.87 -3.62 -15.92
N GLY A 142 19.17 -3.84 -16.11
CA GLY A 142 19.91 -3.38 -17.30
C GLY A 142 19.43 -4.03 -18.59
N ILE A 143 19.22 -5.36 -18.58
CA ILE A 143 18.67 -6.10 -19.73
C ILE A 143 17.25 -5.62 -20.02
N LEU A 144 16.41 -5.49 -18.99
CA LEU A 144 15.03 -5.02 -19.13
C LEU A 144 14.98 -3.58 -19.68
N TYR A 145 15.84 -2.69 -19.19
CA TYR A 145 15.93 -1.31 -19.68
C TYR A 145 16.33 -1.25 -21.16
N GLY A 146 17.29 -2.08 -21.58
CA GLY A 146 17.71 -2.15 -22.98
C GLY A 146 16.61 -2.66 -23.93
N LEU A 147 15.75 -3.58 -23.46
CA LEU A 147 14.69 -4.19 -24.27
C LEU A 147 13.37 -3.41 -24.25
N VAL A 148 12.96 -2.90 -23.09
CA VAL A 148 11.59 -2.39 -22.82
C VAL A 148 11.59 -0.94 -22.30
N GLY A 149 12.75 -0.31 -22.10
CA GLY A 149 12.87 1.10 -21.64
C GLY A 149 12.51 2.18 -22.68
N LYS A 150 11.77 1.83 -23.73
CA LYS A 150 11.30 2.78 -24.74
C LYS A 150 9.85 3.16 -24.45
N VAL A 151 9.55 4.44 -24.57
CA VAL A 151 8.21 5.01 -24.45
C VAL A 151 7.70 5.40 -25.83
N ASP A 152 6.44 5.06 -26.12
CA ASP A 152 5.76 5.38 -27.37
C ASP A 152 4.68 6.44 -27.11
N PHE A 153 4.91 7.68 -27.53
CA PHE A 153 3.91 8.74 -27.50
C PHE A 153 3.11 8.76 -28.80
N THR A 154 1.79 8.90 -28.69
CA THR A 154 0.92 9.16 -29.85
C THR A 154 0.95 10.66 -30.14
N VAL A 155 1.63 11.06 -31.21
CA VAL A 155 1.72 12.46 -31.63
C VAL A 155 1.03 12.65 -32.97
N ARG A 156 0.42 13.82 -33.17
CA ARG A 156 -0.09 14.22 -34.49
C ARG A 156 0.97 15.01 -35.22
N HIS A 157 1.44 14.47 -36.33
CA HIS A 157 2.44 15.16 -37.14
C HIS A 157 1.76 16.23 -37.99
N LEU A 158 1.94 17.49 -37.63
CA LEU A 158 1.48 18.63 -38.41
C LEU A 158 2.57 19.05 -39.39
N SER A 159 2.34 18.89 -40.68
CA SER A 159 3.20 19.45 -41.72
C SER A 159 2.52 20.65 -42.35
N SER A 160 3.18 21.81 -42.32
CA SER A 160 2.78 23.00 -43.07
C SER A 160 3.72 23.19 -44.26
N THR A 161 3.17 23.53 -45.42
CA THR A 161 3.96 23.89 -46.61
C THR A 161 4.26 25.38 -46.60
N THR A 162 5.51 25.75 -46.90
CA THR A 162 5.87 27.15 -47.14
C THR A 162 5.42 27.56 -48.53
N THR A 163 4.91 28.78 -48.67
CA THR A 163 4.64 29.42 -49.96
C THR A 163 5.46 30.69 -50.08
N ASN A 164 5.95 31.01 -51.27
CA ASN A 164 6.70 32.23 -51.50
C ASN A 164 5.86 33.46 -51.14
N PHE A 165 6.50 34.43 -50.48
CA PHE A 165 5.86 35.68 -50.07
C PHE A 165 5.50 36.53 -51.31
N PRO A 166 4.21 36.74 -51.64
CA PRO A 166 3.84 37.55 -52.80
C PRO A 166 3.94 39.04 -52.48
N THR A 167 4.35 39.85 -53.45
CA THR A 167 4.63 41.29 -53.28
C THR A 167 3.39 42.19 -53.28
N SER A 168 2.17 41.64 -53.36
CA SER A 168 0.95 42.38 -53.73
C SER A 168 -0.11 42.48 -52.63
N TRP A 169 0.24 42.34 -51.35
CA TRP A 169 -0.76 42.29 -50.28
C TRP A 169 -0.88 43.58 -49.45
N SER A 170 -2.13 44.04 -49.28
CA SER A 170 -2.52 45.01 -48.27
C SER A 170 -2.94 44.28 -46.99
N PHE A 171 -2.12 44.30 -45.95
CA PHE A 171 -2.47 43.68 -44.68
C PHE A 171 -3.47 44.54 -43.92
N SER A 172 -4.61 43.96 -43.55
CA SER A 172 -5.50 44.48 -42.50
C SER A 172 -5.46 43.53 -41.30
N THR A 173 -5.57 44.06 -40.08
CA THR A 173 -5.46 43.31 -38.81
C THR A 173 -6.45 42.15 -38.66
N SER A 174 -7.43 42.02 -39.57
CA SER A 174 -8.52 41.05 -39.51
C SER A 174 -8.49 39.98 -40.61
N GLN A 175 -7.56 40.01 -41.57
CA GLN A 175 -7.53 39.05 -42.69
C GLN A 175 -6.39 38.02 -42.54
N PRO A 176 -6.68 36.72 -42.77
CA PRO A 176 -5.69 35.65 -42.64
C PRO A 176 -4.56 35.74 -43.67
N CYS A 177 -3.34 35.33 -43.26
CA CYS A 177 -2.15 35.57 -44.07
C CYS A 177 -1.97 34.67 -45.30
N ILE A 178 -2.69 33.53 -45.44
CA ILE A 178 -2.58 32.60 -46.60
C ILE A 178 -3.86 31.74 -46.73
N GLY A 179 -4.63 31.90 -47.82
CA GLY A 179 -5.74 31.00 -48.19
C GLY A 179 -7.03 31.17 -47.38
N ASN A 180 -8.14 30.67 -47.93
CA ASN A 180 -9.51 30.88 -47.43
C ASN A 180 -9.84 30.11 -46.13
N ASN A 181 -8.84 29.81 -45.30
CA ASN A 181 -8.91 28.98 -44.09
C ASN A 181 -7.65 29.08 -43.18
N ALA A 182 -6.87 30.18 -43.23
CA ALA A 182 -5.52 30.25 -42.63
C ALA A 182 -5.40 30.15 -41.08
N ARG A 183 -6.45 29.76 -40.36
CA ARG A 183 -6.36 29.34 -38.95
C ARG A 183 -6.27 27.81 -38.79
N GLN A 184 -6.11 27.06 -39.88
CA GLN A 184 -6.15 25.59 -39.88
C GLN A 184 -4.85 24.88 -39.51
N CYS A 185 -3.88 25.53 -38.87
CA CYS A 185 -2.88 24.81 -38.05
C CYS A 185 -3.51 24.34 -36.74
N SER A 186 -4.64 23.64 -36.85
CA SER A 186 -5.40 23.08 -35.73
C SER A 186 -5.11 21.59 -35.69
N ALA A 187 -4.43 21.15 -34.62
CA ALA A 187 -4.23 19.72 -34.34
C ALA A 187 -5.56 18.94 -34.25
N TYR A 188 -6.66 19.64 -33.97
CA TYR A 188 -8.01 19.08 -33.86
C TYR A 188 -8.66 18.76 -35.21
N LEU A 189 -8.27 19.46 -36.28
CA LEU A 189 -8.79 19.24 -37.64
C LEU A 189 -7.93 18.27 -38.46
N ALA A 190 -6.79 17.83 -37.92
CA ALA A 190 -5.90 16.88 -38.57
C ALA A 190 -6.54 15.48 -38.65
N ASN A 191 -6.52 14.88 -39.84
CA ASN A 191 -7.15 13.58 -40.11
C ASN A 191 -6.50 12.46 -39.27
N ALA A 192 -7.24 11.39 -38.92
CA ALA A 192 -6.73 10.31 -38.07
C ALA A 192 -5.45 9.62 -38.63
N ALA A 193 -5.24 9.68 -39.94
CA ALA A 193 -4.03 9.21 -40.62
C ALA A 193 -2.74 10.01 -40.30
N SER A 194 -2.86 11.17 -39.63
CA SER A 194 -1.72 11.99 -39.18
C SER A 194 -1.15 11.59 -37.83
N GLU A 195 -1.79 10.63 -37.15
CA GLU A 195 -1.28 10.05 -35.91
C GLU A 195 -0.06 9.17 -36.19
N LYS A 196 1.08 9.56 -35.60
CA LYS A 196 2.32 8.81 -35.66
C LYS A 196 2.80 8.52 -34.24
N THR A 197 3.51 7.41 -34.08
CA THR A 197 4.16 7.06 -32.81
C THR A 197 5.54 7.71 -32.77
N TRP A 198 5.77 8.57 -31.77
CA TRP A 198 7.08 9.12 -31.47
C TRP A 198 7.70 8.35 -30.30
N THR A 199 8.90 7.81 -30.52
CA THR A 199 9.56 6.94 -29.54
C THR A 199 10.73 7.65 -28.87
N MET A 200 10.78 7.65 -27.55
CA MET A 200 11.88 8.22 -26.76
C MET A 200 12.35 7.21 -25.71
N GLN A 201 13.64 7.24 -25.34
CA GLN A 201 14.11 6.47 -24.19
C GLN A 201 13.78 7.21 -22.89
N THR A 202 13.25 6.48 -21.90
CA THR A 202 13.03 7.02 -20.55
C THR A 202 14.35 7.17 -19.81
N THR A 203 14.41 8.05 -18.82
CA THR A 203 15.56 8.06 -17.92
C THR A 203 15.58 6.78 -17.08
N PHE A 204 16.78 6.32 -16.71
CA PHE A 204 16.94 5.08 -15.94
C PHE A 204 16.20 5.12 -14.58
N PRO A 205 16.25 6.21 -13.78
CA PRO A 205 15.52 6.28 -12.51
C PRO A 205 13.99 6.16 -12.70
N GLU A 206 13.42 6.86 -13.68
CA GLU A 206 11.98 6.79 -13.98
C GLU A 206 11.56 5.38 -14.40
N TYR A 207 12.42 4.69 -15.16
CA TYR A 207 12.18 3.30 -15.55
C TYR A 207 12.15 2.34 -14.36
N VAL A 208 13.09 2.50 -13.41
CA VAL A 208 13.13 1.67 -12.18
C VAL A 208 11.88 1.92 -11.34
N VAL A 209 11.47 3.19 -11.17
CA VAL A 209 10.23 3.54 -10.45
C VAL A 209 9.02 2.93 -11.16
N ALA A 210 8.93 3.02 -12.48
CA ALA A 210 7.84 2.45 -13.25
C ALA A 210 7.72 0.93 -13.07
N LEU A 211 8.83 0.19 -13.13
CA LEU A 211 8.85 -1.25 -12.87
C LEU A 211 8.45 -1.60 -11.44
N ALA A 212 8.98 -0.87 -10.45
CA ALA A 212 8.62 -1.06 -9.05
C ALA A 212 7.12 -0.83 -8.81
N THR A 213 6.55 0.19 -9.44
CA THR A 213 5.11 0.47 -9.39
C THR A 213 4.26 -0.63 -10.02
N ILE A 214 4.74 -1.29 -11.09
CA ILE A 214 4.03 -2.46 -11.67
C ILE A 214 4.04 -3.63 -10.69
N ALA A 215 5.21 -3.96 -10.13
CA ALA A 215 5.32 -5.02 -9.12
C ALA A 215 4.44 -4.72 -7.90
N GLY A 216 4.48 -3.47 -7.42
CA GLY A 216 3.61 -2.97 -6.36
C GLY A 216 2.13 -3.06 -6.72
N SER A 217 1.74 -2.74 -7.96
CA SER A 217 0.35 -2.84 -8.44
C SER A 217 -0.15 -4.28 -8.45
N VAL A 218 0.69 -5.26 -8.81
CA VAL A 218 0.36 -6.69 -8.74
C VAL A 218 0.12 -7.10 -7.29
N LEU A 219 1.05 -6.80 -6.38
CA LEU A 219 0.94 -7.16 -4.97
C LEU A 219 -0.26 -6.47 -4.31
N PHE A 220 -0.49 -5.19 -4.64
CA PHE A 220 -1.63 -4.43 -4.14
C PHE A 220 -2.97 -4.97 -4.66
N SER A 221 -3.04 -5.39 -5.93
CA SER A 221 -4.26 -6.02 -6.47
C SER A 221 -4.63 -7.28 -5.68
N ILE A 222 -3.62 -8.07 -5.28
CA ILE A 222 -3.81 -9.31 -4.51
C ILE A 222 -4.17 -9.00 -3.05
N PHE A 223 -3.27 -8.33 -2.32
CA PHE A 223 -3.43 -8.11 -0.88
C PHE A 223 -4.48 -7.05 -0.56
N GLY A 224 -4.56 -5.98 -1.36
CA GLY A 224 -5.59 -4.95 -1.24
C GLY A 224 -6.98 -5.48 -1.59
N GLY A 225 -7.10 -6.26 -2.69
CA GLY A 225 -8.36 -6.87 -3.08
C GLY A 225 -8.89 -7.86 -2.03
N VAL A 226 -8.02 -8.71 -1.49
CA VAL A 226 -8.40 -9.62 -0.38
C VAL A 226 -8.69 -8.83 0.91
N GLY A 227 -7.85 -7.84 1.24
CA GLY A 227 -7.89 -7.09 2.48
C GLY A 227 -9.17 -6.25 2.65
N ILE A 228 -9.64 -5.63 1.57
CA ILE A 228 -10.83 -4.76 1.59
C ILE A 228 -12.10 -5.53 1.98
N ALA A 229 -12.17 -6.84 1.67
CA ALA A 229 -13.27 -7.69 2.12
C ALA A 229 -12.99 -8.33 3.50
N CYS A 230 -11.75 -8.79 3.73
CA CYS A 230 -11.39 -9.55 4.94
C CYS A 230 -11.48 -8.73 6.23
N LEU A 231 -11.05 -7.47 6.22
CA LEU A 231 -11.00 -6.63 7.41
C LEU A 231 -12.40 -6.32 7.98
N PRO A 232 -13.35 -5.75 7.22
CA PRO A 232 -14.67 -5.43 7.77
C PRO A 232 -15.44 -6.68 8.18
N LEU A 233 -15.39 -7.75 7.36
CA LEU A 233 -16.04 -9.02 7.69
C LEU A 233 -15.40 -9.69 8.91
N GLY A 234 -14.08 -9.64 9.03
CA GLY A 234 -13.36 -10.19 10.19
C GLY A 234 -13.75 -9.50 11.49
N LEU A 235 -13.87 -8.17 11.49
CA LEU A 235 -14.30 -7.39 12.65
C LEU A 235 -15.75 -7.70 13.05
N ILE A 236 -16.66 -7.80 12.08
CA ILE A 236 -18.06 -8.17 12.33
C ILE A 236 -18.15 -9.60 12.89
N PHE A 237 -17.41 -10.55 12.32
CA PHE A 237 -17.38 -11.93 12.82
C PHE A 237 -16.76 -12.04 14.21
N SER A 238 -15.77 -11.21 14.53
CA SER A 238 -15.21 -11.13 15.89
C SER A 238 -16.27 -10.72 16.91
N PHE A 239 -17.12 -9.73 16.58
CA PHE A 239 -18.24 -9.37 17.44
C PHE A 239 -19.29 -10.47 17.56
N ILE A 240 -19.67 -11.12 16.46
CA ILE A 240 -20.69 -12.18 16.45
C ILE A 240 -20.22 -13.40 17.27
N ARG A 241 -18.93 -13.73 17.21
CA ARG A 241 -18.33 -14.88 17.89
C ARG A 241 -17.85 -14.61 19.31
N ARG A 242 -18.04 -13.40 19.83
CA ARG A 242 -17.57 -13.02 21.16
C ARG A 242 -18.13 -13.95 22.24
N PRO A 243 -17.38 -14.19 23.33
CA PRO A 243 -17.91 -14.85 24.51
C PRO A 243 -19.01 -13.97 25.14
N LYS A 244 -20.12 -14.57 25.57
CA LYS A 244 -21.29 -13.85 26.09
C LYS A 244 -21.40 -13.83 27.61
N ALA A 245 -20.64 -14.68 28.30
CA ALA A 245 -20.72 -14.83 29.75
C ALA A 245 -19.33 -15.01 30.35
N VAL A 246 -19.17 -14.50 31.58
CA VAL A 246 -17.98 -14.74 32.41
C VAL A 246 -18.07 -16.14 32.98
N ILE A 247 -16.99 -16.92 32.85
CA ILE A 247 -16.94 -18.29 33.35
C ILE A 247 -16.66 -18.32 34.87
N THR A 248 -17.13 -19.35 35.56
CA THR A 248 -16.81 -19.52 36.99
C THR A 248 -15.38 -20.03 37.19
N ARG A 249 -14.80 -19.80 38.37
CA ARG A 249 -13.44 -20.26 38.70
C ARG A 249 -13.25 -21.76 38.49
N SER A 250 -14.25 -22.58 38.83
CA SER A 250 -14.18 -24.04 38.66
C SER A 250 -14.17 -24.46 37.18
N GLN A 251 -14.95 -23.78 36.34
CA GLN A 251 -14.93 -23.99 34.89
C GLN A 251 -13.61 -23.55 34.27
N TYR A 252 -13.07 -22.39 34.68
CA TYR A 252 -11.75 -21.93 34.26
C TYR A 252 -10.66 -22.96 34.58
N ILE A 253 -10.62 -23.47 35.81
CA ILE A 253 -9.61 -24.48 36.22
C ILE A 253 -9.74 -25.75 35.36
N LYS A 254 -10.97 -26.19 35.07
CA LYS A 254 -11.21 -27.38 34.25
C LYS A 254 -10.75 -27.21 32.80
N GLU A 255 -11.10 -26.09 32.16
CA GLU A 255 -10.69 -25.82 30.77
C GLU A 255 -9.18 -25.54 30.69
N ALA A 256 -8.62 -24.78 31.63
CA ALA A 256 -7.17 -24.52 31.71
C ALA A 256 -6.36 -25.82 31.87
N THR A 257 -6.86 -26.79 32.66
CA THR A 257 -6.19 -28.09 32.78
C THR A 257 -6.29 -28.93 31.50
N GLU A 258 -7.38 -28.84 30.75
CA GLU A 258 -7.52 -29.53 29.46
C GLU A 258 -6.67 -28.90 28.36
N LEU A 259 -6.62 -27.56 28.28
CA LEU A 259 -5.69 -26.85 27.40
C LEU A 259 -4.24 -27.15 27.78
N GLY A 260 -3.92 -27.22 29.07
CA GLY A 260 -2.61 -27.63 29.56
C GLY A 260 -2.23 -29.06 29.15
N LYS A 261 -3.19 -29.99 29.06
CA LYS A 261 -2.94 -31.33 28.51
C LYS A 261 -2.63 -31.28 27.02
N LYS A 262 -3.41 -30.54 26.22
CA LYS A 262 -3.15 -30.33 24.79
C LYS A 262 -1.78 -29.68 24.55
N ALA A 263 -1.42 -28.68 25.35
CA ALA A 263 -0.11 -28.02 25.29
C ALA A 263 1.04 -29.00 25.50
N ARG A 264 0.89 -29.93 26.46
CA ARG A 264 1.89 -30.98 26.72
C ARG A 264 1.98 -31.99 25.58
N GLU A 265 0.85 -32.36 24.97
CA GLU A 265 0.82 -33.24 23.80
C GLU A 265 1.50 -32.60 22.59
N LEU A 266 1.18 -31.33 22.31
CA LEU A 266 1.82 -30.56 21.25
C LEU A 266 3.31 -30.37 21.49
N LYS A 267 3.72 -30.09 22.74
CA LYS A 267 5.14 -30.01 23.10
C LYS A 267 5.87 -31.32 22.81
N LYS A 268 5.30 -32.46 23.20
CA LYS A 268 5.88 -33.78 22.89
C LYS A 268 5.96 -34.03 21.38
N ALA A 269 4.93 -33.65 20.62
CA ALA A 269 4.95 -33.75 19.16
C ALA A 269 6.05 -32.88 18.54
N ALA A 270 6.20 -31.64 19.01
CA ALA A 270 7.27 -30.73 18.60
C ALA A 270 8.66 -31.28 18.95
N ASP A 271 8.86 -31.79 20.17
CA ASP A 271 10.12 -32.40 20.61
C ASP A 271 10.49 -33.63 19.75
N SER A 272 9.50 -34.46 19.40
CA SER A 272 9.72 -35.61 18.50
C SER A 272 10.15 -35.18 17.10
N LEU A 273 9.53 -34.13 16.54
CA LEU A 273 9.90 -33.56 15.24
C LEU A 273 11.29 -32.91 15.29
N HIS A 274 11.68 -32.31 16.42
CA HIS A 274 13.02 -31.77 16.61
C HIS A 274 14.09 -32.87 16.68
N GLN A 275 13.77 -34.02 17.28
CA GLN A 275 14.64 -35.19 17.26
C GLN A 275 14.78 -35.78 15.85
N GLU A 276 13.69 -35.86 15.07
CA GLU A 276 13.72 -36.25 13.66
C GLU A 276 14.59 -35.30 12.82
N GLU A 277 14.55 -34.00 13.11
CA GLU A 277 15.40 -33.00 12.44
C GLU A 277 16.89 -33.25 12.74
N ARG A 278 17.24 -33.51 14.01
CA ARG A 278 18.62 -33.86 14.41
C ARG A 278 19.07 -35.17 13.78
N GLY A 279 18.15 -36.11 13.55
CA GLY A 279 18.37 -37.33 12.77
C GLY A 279 18.50 -37.13 11.26
N GLY A 280 18.43 -35.88 10.77
CA GLY A 280 18.62 -35.52 9.35
C GLY A 280 17.36 -35.57 8.49
N ALA A 281 16.18 -35.83 9.06
CA ALA A 281 14.93 -35.98 8.30
C ALA A 281 14.28 -34.63 7.93
N LYS A 282 14.85 -33.90 6.97
CA LYS A 282 14.29 -32.61 6.47
C LYS A 282 13.31 -32.74 5.28
N GLY A 283 12.72 -33.93 5.10
CA GLY A 283 11.87 -34.27 3.96
C GLY A 283 10.49 -33.58 3.94
N ARG A 284 9.72 -33.83 2.87
CA ARG A 284 8.37 -33.24 2.67
C ARG A 284 7.37 -33.63 3.77
N LYS A 285 7.47 -34.85 4.31
CA LYS A 285 6.61 -35.35 5.40
C LYS A 285 6.85 -34.58 6.70
N TRP A 286 8.11 -34.39 7.07
CA TRP A 286 8.50 -33.59 8.24
C TRP A 286 7.97 -32.16 8.13
N ARG A 287 8.20 -31.47 7.00
CA ARG A 287 7.68 -30.11 6.78
C ARG A 287 6.15 -30.02 6.90
N LYS A 288 5.42 -31.05 6.47
CA LYS A 288 3.96 -31.12 6.62
C LYS A 288 3.55 -31.28 8.08
N ASN A 289 4.25 -32.13 8.84
CA ASN A 289 3.99 -32.34 10.26
C ASN A 289 4.33 -31.10 11.10
N VAL A 290 5.45 -30.43 10.81
CA VAL A 290 5.82 -29.16 11.44
C VAL A 290 4.73 -28.12 11.23
N LYS A 291 4.26 -27.93 9.99
CA LYS A 291 3.15 -27.01 9.70
C LYS A 291 1.83 -27.39 10.39
N ALA A 292 1.59 -28.69 10.60
CA ALA A 292 0.41 -29.14 11.33
C ALA A 292 0.50 -28.78 12.82
N VAL A 293 1.64 -29.05 13.45
CA VAL A 293 1.90 -28.69 14.85
C VAL A 293 1.88 -27.18 15.05
N GLU A 294 2.48 -26.41 14.14
CA GLU A 294 2.46 -24.93 14.16
C GLU A 294 1.02 -24.40 14.08
N LYS A 295 0.20 -24.96 13.20
CA LYS A 295 -1.22 -24.61 13.09
C LYS A 295 -2.00 -24.94 14.37
N GLU A 296 -1.77 -26.10 14.97
CA GLU A 296 -2.44 -26.50 16.22
C GLU A 296 -1.96 -25.67 17.42
N LEU A 297 -0.69 -25.26 17.44
CA LEU A 297 -0.14 -24.34 18.44
C LEU A 297 -0.82 -22.98 18.36
N HIS A 298 -0.95 -22.42 17.15
CA HIS A 298 -1.62 -21.13 16.99
C HIS A 298 -3.10 -21.19 17.41
N GLN A 299 -3.77 -22.32 17.14
CA GLN A 299 -5.14 -22.55 17.64
C GLN A 299 -5.20 -22.65 19.15
N LEU A 300 -4.22 -23.31 19.77
CA LEU A 300 -4.13 -23.41 21.23
C LEU A 300 -3.90 -22.03 21.85
N GLU A 301 -3.05 -21.20 21.25
CA GLU A 301 -2.80 -19.82 21.69
C GLU A 301 -4.06 -18.96 21.57
N GLU A 302 -4.81 -19.05 20.46
CA GLU A 302 -6.13 -18.42 20.32
C GLU A 302 -7.11 -18.88 21.41
N ASP A 303 -7.19 -20.19 21.68
CA ASP A 303 -8.07 -20.76 22.72
C ASP A 303 -7.67 -20.29 24.14
N VAL A 304 -6.37 -20.17 24.43
CA VAL A 304 -5.85 -19.67 25.71
C VAL A 304 -6.15 -18.18 25.88
N ASN A 305 -5.89 -17.36 24.86
CA ASN A 305 -6.20 -15.94 24.89
C ASN A 305 -7.71 -15.70 25.12
N LEU A 306 -8.58 -16.48 24.46
CA LEU A 306 -10.01 -16.42 24.71
C LEU A 306 -10.37 -16.79 26.16
N LEU A 307 -9.73 -17.84 26.71
CA LEU A 307 -9.95 -18.26 28.10
C LEU A 307 -9.54 -17.18 29.10
N GLU A 308 -8.43 -16.49 28.85
CA GLU A 308 -7.95 -15.35 29.65
C GLU A 308 -8.90 -14.15 29.55
N GLU A 309 -9.41 -13.83 28.36
CA GLU A 309 -10.42 -12.78 28.18
C GLU A 309 -11.73 -13.08 28.92
N MET A 310 -12.14 -14.35 29.01
CA MET A 310 -13.36 -14.79 29.70
C MET A 310 -13.25 -14.82 31.23
N TYR A 311 -12.03 -14.80 31.78
CA TYR A 311 -11.79 -14.77 33.21
C TYR A 311 -10.72 -13.72 33.56
N PRO A 312 -11.09 -12.43 33.57
CA PRO A 312 -10.14 -11.37 33.90
C PRO A 312 -9.64 -11.55 35.34
N GLN A 313 -8.34 -11.80 35.49
CA GLN A 313 -7.69 -11.94 36.79
C GLN A 313 -7.28 -10.57 37.32
N GLY A 314 -7.76 -10.18 38.51
CA GLY A 314 -7.31 -8.95 39.20
C GLY A 314 -8.39 -8.25 40.04
N GLU A 315 -8.01 -7.21 40.79
CA GLU A 315 -8.90 -6.41 41.65
C GLU A 315 -10.00 -5.65 40.89
N LYS A 316 -9.86 -5.48 39.57
CA LYS A 316 -10.77 -4.70 38.72
C LYS A 316 -11.46 -5.51 37.61
N ALA A 317 -11.75 -6.79 37.89
CA ALA A 317 -12.33 -7.74 36.93
C ALA A 317 -13.58 -7.24 36.18
N GLU A 318 -14.47 -6.49 36.84
CA GLU A 318 -15.67 -5.96 36.20
C GLU A 318 -15.36 -4.86 35.17
N THR A 319 -14.39 -3.99 35.46
CA THR A 319 -13.99 -2.91 34.54
C THR A 319 -13.21 -3.44 33.33
N THR A 320 -12.36 -4.46 33.53
CA THR A 320 -11.64 -5.10 32.42
C THR A 320 -12.60 -5.85 31.51
N TRP A 321 -13.61 -6.53 32.07
CA TRP A 321 -14.69 -7.15 31.30
C TRP A 321 -15.56 -6.11 30.55
N ALA A 322 -15.87 -4.98 31.18
CA ALA A 322 -16.58 -3.90 30.51
C ALA A 322 -15.76 -3.32 29.32
N LEU A 323 -14.44 -3.18 29.49
CA LEU A 323 -13.53 -2.73 28.43
C LEU A 323 -13.42 -3.77 27.29
N THR A 324 -13.39 -5.07 27.58
CA THR A 324 -13.40 -6.10 26.52
C THR A 324 -14.70 -6.07 25.72
N ILE A 325 -15.86 -5.96 26.39
CA ILE A 325 -17.16 -5.79 25.71
C ILE A 325 -17.17 -4.53 24.84
N LEU A 326 -16.69 -3.40 25.38
CA LEU A 326 -16.59 -2.15 24.63
C LEU A 326 -15.67 -2.31 23.42
N GLY A 327 -14.55 -3.03 23.57
CA GLY A 327 -13.66 -3.39 22.47
C GLY A 327 -14.37 -4.21 21.39
N TYR A 328 -15.20 -5.18 21.76
CA TYR A 328 -16.00 -5.94 20.79
C TYR A 328 -17.05 -5.06 20.10
N LEU A 329 -17.71 -4.15 20.81
CA LEU A 329 -18.65 -3.20 20.20
C LEU A 329 -17.95 -2.24 19.24
N ALA A 330 -16.76 -1.74 19.62
CA ALA A 330 -15.93 -0.91 18.75
C ALA A 330 -15.54 -1.68 17.47
N LYS A 331 -15.17 -2.97 17.58
CA LYS A 331 -14.94 -3.83 16.41
C LYS A 331 -16.17 -3.92 15.51
N LEU A 332 -17.39 -4.04 16.06
CA LEU A 332 -18.61 -4.04 15.24
C LEU A 332 -18.79 -2.72 14.49
N VAL A 333 -18.68 -1.59 15.19
CA VAL A 333 -18.84 -0.26 14.59
C VAL A 333 -17.80 -0.04 13.49
N LEU A 334 -16.53 -0.32 13.78
CA LEU A 334 -15.44 -0.24 12.79
C LEU A 334 -15.64 -1.22 11.63
N GLY A 335 -16.18 -2.41 11.89
CA GLY A 335 -16.51 -3.40 10.86
C GLY A 335 -17.62 -2.93 9.91
N VAL A 336 -18.69 -2.33 10.45
CA VAL A 336 -19.80 -1.78 9.65
C VAL A 336 -19.35 -0.55 8.86
N LEU A 337 -18.65 0.39 9.50
CA LEU A 337 -18.07 1.56 8.81
C LEU A 337 -17.09 1.11 7.72
N GLY A 338 -16.21 0.16 8.05
CA GLY A 338 -15.27 -0.43 7.10
C GLY A 338 -15.96 -1.11 5.93
N LEU A 339 -17.11 -1.77 6.15
CA LEU A 339 -17.89 -2.39 5.08
C LEU A 339 -18.50 -1.33 4.14
N ILE A 340 -19.05 -0.25 4.69
CA ILE A 340 -19.59 0.87 3.91
C ILE A 340 -18.49 1.49 3.05
N VAL A 341 -17.33 1.79 3.64
CA VAL A 341 -16.17 2.34 2.91
C VAL A 341 -15.71 1.36 1.83
N SER A 342 -15.63 0.07 2.14
CA SER A 342 -15.20 -0.96 1.18
C SER A 342 -16.13 -1.07 -0.02
N VAL A 343 -17.44 -1.04 0.20
CA VAL A 343 -18.45 -1.06 -0.87
C VAL A 343 -18.37 0.23 -1.69
N ALA A 344 -18.27 1.39 -1.03
CA ALA A 344 -18.14 2.68 -1.72
C ALA A 344 -16.90 2.72 -2.62
N TRP A 345 -15.79 2.15 -2.17
CA TRP A 345 -14.56 2.01 -2.95
C TRP A 345 -14.75 1.11 -4.18
N ILE A 346 -15.35 -0.08 -4.02
CA ILE A 346 -15.63 -0.97 -5.16
C ILE A 346 -16.54 -0.29 -6.18
N VAL A 347 -17.59 0.38 -5.71
CA VAL A 347 -18.52 1.14 -6.56
C VAL A 347 -17.78 2.26 -7.30
N HIS A 348 -16.93 3.00 -6.62
CA HIS A 348 -16.13 4.07 -7.24
C HIS A 348 -15.21 3.54 -8.36
N ILE A 349 -14.50 2.43 -8.11
CA ILE A 349 -13.64 1.82 -9.13
C ILE A 349 -14.47 1.38 -10.34
N ILE A 350 -15.65 0.82 -10.14
CA ILE A 350 -16.52 0.39 -11.25
C ILE A 350 -17.01 1.61 -12.07
N ILE A 351 -17.53 2.63 -11.39
CA ILE A 351 -18.19 3.79 -12.03
C ILE A 351 -17.20 4.74 -12.70
N TYR A 352 -16.04 4.96 -12.07
CA TYR A 352 -15.07 5.98 -12.49
C TYR A 352 -13.89 5.41 -13.29
N LEU A 353 -13.41 4.19 -12.99
CA LEU A 353 -12.23 3.62 -13.65
C LEU A 353 -12.57 2.60 -14.74
N LEU A 354 -13.65 1.81 -14.62
CA LEU A 354 -13.94 0.72 -15.57
C LEU A 354 -14.81 1.15 -16.76
N ILE A 355 -15.55 2.26 -16.65
CA ILE A 355 -16.48 2.72 -17.69
C ILE A 355 -15.88 3.96 -18.37
N ASP A 356 -15.62 3.86 -19.66
CA ASP A 356 -15.17 4.98 -20.50
C ASP A 356 -16.32 5.41 -21.45
N PRO A 357 -16.83 6.66 -21.36
CA PRO A 357 -16.52 7.72 -20.40
C PRO A 357 -17.09 7.46 -18.98
N PRO A 358 -16.50 8.04 -17.91
CA PRO A 358 -16.93 7.78 -16.54
C PRO A 358 -18.36 8.26 -16.28
N LEU A 359 -19.17 7.42 -15.62
CA LEU A 359 -20.59 7.73 -15.36
C LEU A 359 -20.76 8.87 -14.34
N SER A 360 -19.92 8.88 -13.30
CA SER A 360 -19.89 9.98 -12.33
C SER A 360 -18.54 10.04 -11.58
N PRO A 361 -18.13 11.23 -11.11
CA PRO A 361 -16.92 11.38 -10.30
C PRO A 361 -17.07 10.87 -8.85
N PHE A 362 -18.28 10.52 -8.40
CA PHE A 362 -18.65 9.98 -7.08
C PHE A 362 -17.73 10.35 -5.89
N LEU A 363 -16.79 9.47 -5.49
CA LEU A 363 -15.93 9.73 -4.32
C LEU A 363 -15.00 10.92 -4.53
N ASN A 364 -14.61 11.24 -5.77
CA ASN A 364 -13.81 12.44 -6.04
C ASN A 364 -14.53 13.71 -5.58
N GLU A 365 -15.84 13.81 -5.81
CA GLU A 365 -16.61 14.99 -5.39
C GLU A 365 -16.75 15.06 -3.87
N VAL A 366 -16.91 13.91 -3.22
CA VAL A 366 -16.94 13.82 -1.75
C VAL A 366 -15.61 14.30 -1.16
N PHE A 367 -14.48 13.83 -1.68
CA PHE A 367 -13.16 14.23 -1.18
C PHE A 367 -12.87 15.71 -1.42
N ILE A 368 -13.22 16.25 -2.59
CA ILE A 368 -13.05 17.68 -2.87
C ILE A 368 -13.87 18.52 -1.89
N LYS A 369 -15.13 18.12 -1.58
CA LYS A 369 -15.95 18.82 -0.60
C LYS A 369 -15.43 18.67 0.83
N LEU A 370 -14.87 17.51 1.18
CA LEU A 370 -14.29 17.27 2.50
C LEU A 370 -13.06 18.15 2.73
N ASP A 371 -12.22 18.27 1.69
CA ASP A 371 -11.02 19.10 1.66
C ASP A 371 -11.36 20.60 1.80
N ASP A 372 -12.43 21.05 1.15
CA ASP A 372 -12.92 22.44 1.26
C ASP A 372 -13.45 22.79 2.67
N VAL A 373 -13.95 21.79 3.42
CA VAL A 373 -14.51 21.99 4.77
C VAL A 373 -13.46 21.80 5.88
N TRP A 374 -12.50 20.89 5.68
CA TRP A 374 -11.55 20.45 6.71
C TRP A 374 -10.09 20.55 6.24
N GLY A 375 -9.77 21.55 5.43
CA GLY A 375 -8.52 21.70 4.66
C GLY A 375 -7.18 21.67 5.42
N GLU A 376 -7.18 21.39 6.73
CA GLU A 376 -5.97 21.21 7.53
C GLU A 376 -5.96 19.94 8.43
N VAL A 377 -6.99 19.08 8.47
CA VAL A 377 -7.04 17.98 9.50
C VAL A 377 -7.33 16.58 8.97
N LEU A 378 -7.79 16.37 7.73
CA LEU A 378 -8.13 15.02 7.24
C LEU A 378 -7.18 14.52 6.14
N VAL A 379 -6.00 14.10 6.57
CA VAL A 379 -5.02 13.38 5.75
C VAL A 379 -4.91 11.96 6.29
N VAL A 380 -5.88 11.09 5.98
CA VAL A 380 -5.67 9.65 6.24
C VAL A 380 -6.25 8.78 5.12
N VAL A 381 -5.37 7.84 4.70
CA VAL A 381 -5.55 6.69 3.79
C VAL A 381 -5.72 7.14 2.32
N PHE A 382 -4.91 6.74 1.34
CA PHE A 382 -4.81 5.40 0.73
C PHE A 382 -3.62 5.30 -0.27
N VAL A 383 -3.40 4.10 -0.80
CA VAL A 383 -2.30 3.66 -1.69
C VAL A 383 -2.07 4.54 -2.93
N ILE A 384 -0.89 5.16 -3.00
CA ILE A 384 -0.52 6.28 -3.89
C ILE A 384 -0.84 6.05 -5.37
N GLN A 385 -0.39 4.95 -5.99
CA GLN A 385 -0.59 4.72 -7.42
C GLN A 385 -2.06 4.47 -7.78
N PHE A 386 -2.70 3.61 -6.99
CA PHE A 386 -4.10 3.27 -7.17
C PHE A 386 -5.00 4.46 -6.86
N CYS A 387 -4.60 5.32 -5.93
CA CYS A 387 -5.33 6.52 -5.56
C CYS A 387 -5.14 7.66 -6.56
N ALA A 388 -3.94 7.87 -7.10
CA ALA A 388 -3.74 8.84 -8.16
C ALA A 388 -4.58 8.49 -9.40
N THR A 389 -4.72 7.21 -9.71
CA THR A 389 -5.55 6.73 -10.82
C THR A 389 -7.05 6.69 -10.49
N ALA A 390 -7.44 6.09 -9.36
CA ALA A 390 -8.84 6.02 -8.91
C ALA A 390 -9.42 7.39 -8.57
N PHE A 391 -8.59 8.32 -8.12
CA PHE A 391 -8.97 9.70 -7.84
C PHE A 391 -8.33 10.68 -8.83
N GLY A 392 -8.26 10.33 -10.12
CA GLY A 392 -7.61 11.17 -11.13
C GLY A 392 -8.16 12.59 -11.23
N TYR A 393 -9.42 12.82 -10.84
CA TYR A 393 -10.01 14.16 -10.78
C TYR A 393 -9.53 14.96 -9.55
N TYR A 394 -9.41 14.30 -8.39
CA TYR A 394 -8.85 14.91 -7.17
C TYR A 394 -7.33 15.15 -7.30
N ALA A 395 -6.59 14.16 -7.83
CA ALA A 395 -5.14 14.21 -8.04
C ALA A 395 -4.74 14.91 -9.36
N GLN A 396 -5.66 15.56 -10.06
CA GLN A 396 -5.37 16.19 -11.36
C GLN A 396 -4.22 17.20 -11.23
N ALA A 397 -3.29 17.21 -12.20
CA ALA A 397 -2.15 18.14 -12.24
C ALA A 397 -1.28 18.17 -10.96
N THR A 398 -1.23 17.06 -10.21
CA THR A 398 -0.23 16.82 -9.17
C THR A 398 1.05 16.26 -9.78
N ALA A 399 2.19 16.40 -9.08
CA ALA A 399 3.45 15.81 -9.54
C ALA A 399 3.35 14.27 -9.59
N ALA A 400 2.61 13.68 -8.65
CA ALA A 400 2.28 12.26 -8.67
C ALA A 400 1.58 11.86 -10.00
N GLN A 401 0.56 12.59 -10.44
CA GLN A 401 -0.14 12.26 -11.68
C GLN A 401 0.73 12.47 -12.94
N GLU A 402 1.64 13.44 -12.94
CA GLU A 402 2.59 13.64 -14.04
C GLU A 402 3.55 12.44 -14.15
N ILE A 403 4.15 12.04 -13.03
CA ILE A 403 5.09 10.91 -12.97
C ILE A 403 4.35 9.61 -13.28
N PHE A 404 3.25 9.32 -12.59
CA PHE A 404 2.61 8.01 -12.61
C PHE A 404 1.52 7.83 -13.66
N GLY A 405 0.88 8.91 -14.09
CA GLY A 405 -0.13 8.86 -15.15
C GLY A 405 0.54 8.82 -16.52
N HIS A 406 1.33 9.85 -16.84
CA HIS A 406 1.81 10.04 -18.20
C HIS A 406 2.98 9.13 -18.58
N THR A 407 3.95 8.90 -17.69
CA THR A 407 5.11 8.07 -18.06
C THR A 407 4.76 6.58 -18.14
N LEU A 408 4.01 6.05 -17.16
CA LEU A 408 3.61 4.63 -17.12
C LEU A 408 2.66 4.24 -18.26
N GLN A 409 1.69 5.10 -18.58
CA GLN A 409 0.75 4.84 -19.68
C GLN A 409 1.39 4.93 -21.07
N SER A 410 2.61 5.47 -21.16
CA SER A 410 3.31 5.63 -22.44
C SER A 410 4.41 4.57 -22.65
N LEU A 411 4.78 3.80 -21.61
CA LEU A 411 5.79 2.73 -21.70
C LEU A 411 5.37 1.63 -22.69
N ARG A 412 6.29 1.26 -23.58
CA ARG A 412 6.03 0.27 -24.63
C ARG A 412 5.72 -1.10 -24.02
N GLY A 413 4.62 -1.71 -24.47
CA GLY A 413 4.10 -2.98 -23.93
C GLY A 413 3.31 -2.81 -22.63
N ILE A 414 3.89 -2.16 -21.62
CA ILE A 414 3.27 -1.94 -20.30
C ILE A 414 2.00 -1.10 -20.40
N LYS A 415 1.93 -0.14 -21.35
CA LYS A 415 0.76 0.70 -21.58
C LYS A 415 -0.56 -0.06 -21.67
N TYR A 416 -0.55 -1.30 -22.19
CA TYR A 416 -1.76 -2.09 -22.34
C TYR A 416 -2.32 -2.56 -20.99
N LEU A 417 -1.47 -2.83 -19.99
CA LEU A 417 -1.92 -3.23 -18.65
C LEU A 417 -2.74 -2.12 -17.99
N TYR A 418 -2.32 -0.87 -18.17
CA TYR A 418 -3.02 0.31 -17.66
C TYR A 418 -4.19 0.72 -18.54
N LYS A 419 -4.06 0.65 -19.87
CA LYS A 419 -5.16 0.96 -20.82
C LYS A 419 -6.37 0.05 -20.63
N TYR A 420 -6.15 -1.23 -20.31
CA TYR A 420 -7.23 -2.20 -20.08
C TYR A 420 -7.60 -2.35 -18.60
N ASN A 421 -7.09 -1.47 -17.72
CA ASN A 421 -7.37 -1.49 -16.29
C ASN A 421 -7.19 -2.88 -15.64
N VAL A 422 -6.18 -3.64 -16.06
CA VAL A 422 -6.01 -5.06 -15.69
C VAL A 422 -5.87 -5.22 -14.17
N PHE A 423 -5.13 -4.31 -13.52
CA PHE A 423 -4.91 -4.33 -12.08
C PHE A 423 -6.20 -4.00 -11.30
N GLN A 424 -6.97 -3.02 -11.76
CA GLN A 424 -8.25 -2.63 -11.17
C GLN A 424 -9.27 -3.77 -11.28
N ILE A 425 -9.34 -4.43 -12.43
CA ILE A 425 -10.21 -5.59 -12.64
C ILE A 425 -9.76 -6.74 -11.73
N ALA A 426 -8.47 -7.05 -11.66
CA ALA A 426 -7.95 -8.10 -10.77
C ALA A 426 -8.28 -7.81 -9.29
N PHE A 427 -8.14 -6.55 -8.87
CA PHE A 427 -8.52 -6.10 -7.53
C PHE A 427 -10.00 -6.36 -7.23
N ILE A 428 -10.92 -5.95 -8.13
CA ILE A 428 -12.36 -6.16 -7.95
C ILE A 428 -12.71 -7.65 -7.93
N VAL A 429 -12.13 -8.45 -8.83
CA VAL A 429 -12.40 -9.89 -8.89
C VAL A 429 -11.98 -10.57 -7.59
N LEU A 430 -10.79 -10.26 -7.06
CA LEU A 430 -10.31 -10.83 -5.81
C LEU A 430 -11.15 -10.35 -4.61
N ALA A 431 -11.55 -9.07 -4.57
CA ALA A 431 -12.46 -8.55 -3.56
C ALA A 431 -13.84 -9.23 -3.59
N GLY A 432 -14.41 -9.43 -4.79
CA GLY A 432 -15.68 -10.13 -4.97
C GLY A 432 -15.59 -11.60 -4.56
N LEU A 433 -14.56 -12.32 -5.02
CA LEU A 433 -14.36 -13.73 -4.66
C LEU A 433 -14.19 -13.93 -3.15
N THR A 434 -13.44 -13.04 -2.50
CA THR A 434 -13.24 -13.09 -1.05
C THR A 434 -14.53 -12.77 -0.28
N PHE A 435 -15.31 -11.78 -0.73
CA PHE A 435 -16.62 -11.50 -0.15
C PHE A 435 -17.58 -12.70 -0.26
N VAL A 436 -17.67 -13.33 -1.44
CA VAL A 436 -18.47 -14.53 -1.67
C VAL A 436 -17.98 -15.69 -0.81
N TYR A 437 -16.66 -15.90 -0.73
CA TYR A 437 -16.08 -16.95 0.10
C TYR A 437 -16.39 -16.76 1.58
N TYR A 438 -16.26 -15.55 2.12
CA TYR A 438 -16.55 -15.27 3.53
C TYR A 438 -18.05 -15.32 3.85
N THR A 439 -18.92 -14.91 2.93
CA THR A 439 -20.37 -15.05 3.14
C THR A 439 -20.83 -16.50 3.08
N ALA A 440 -20.28 -17.30 2.15
CA ALA A 440 -20.64 -18.72 2.00
C ALA A 440 -19.99 -19.65 3.04
N PHE A 441 -18.71 -19.44 3.36
CA PHE A 441 -17.90 -20.33 4.20
C PHE A 441 -17.31 -19.66 5.44
N GLY A 442 -17.31 -18.34 5.52
CA GLY A 442 -16.78 -17.62 6.68
C GLY A 442 -17.53 -17.97 7.97
N TRP A 443 -18.83 -18.24 7.89
CA TRP A 443 -19.63 -18.77 9.01
C TRP A 443 -19.22 -20.18 9.46
N LYS A 444 -18.63 -20.99 8.57
CA LYS A 444 -18.18 -22.36 8.85
C LYS A 444 -16.80 -22.45 9.52
N ARG A 445 -16.03 -21.36 9.66
CA ARG A 445 -14.89 -21.37 10.61
C ARG A 445 -15.49 -21.71 11.97
N ARG A 446 -15.14 -22.90 12.46
CA ARG A 446 -15.78 -23.61 13.58
C ARG A 446 -16.11 -22.60 14.66
N LYS A 447 -17.35 -22.66 15.17
CA LYS A 447 -17.69 -22.09 16.46
C LYS A 447 -16.51 -22.41 17.41
N PRO A 448 -16.04 -21.46 18.25
CA PRO A 448 -15.20 -21.86 19.38
C PRO A 448 -15.87 -23.09 19.97
N SER A 449 -15.08 -24.15 20.21
CA SER A 449 -15.59 -25.45 20.66
C SER A 449 -16.79 -25.24 21.57
N GLY A 450 -17.88 -25.99 21.40
CA GLY A 450 -19.13 -25.80 22.17
C GLY A 450 -18.95 -25.68 23.69
N ARG A 451 -17.75 -25.99 24.21
CA ARG A 451 -17.18 -25.62 25.51
C ARG A 451 -17.38 -24.18 25.97
N PHE A 452 -17.30 -23.18 25.09
CA PHE A 452 -17.42 -21.76 25.48
C PHE A 452 -18.79 -21.14 25.17
N GLN A 453 -19.75 -21.94 24.68
CA GLN A 453 -21.14 -21.51 24.46
C GLN A 453 -22.08 -22.00 25.58
N LEU A 454 -21.58 -22.14 26.81
CA LEU A 454 -22.40 -22.60 27.92
C LEU A 454 -23.25 -21.46 28.50
N SER A 455 -24.53 -21.55 28.13
CA SER A 455 -25.76 -21.05 28.75
C SER A 455 -25.78 -19.65 29.37
N SER A 456 -26.60 -18.78 28.77
CA SER A 456 -27.46 -17.85 29.52
C SER A 456 -28.20 -18.52 30.66
#